data_AF-A0A2D0KNG8-F1
#
_entry.id   AF-A0A2D0KNG8-F1
#
_cell.length_a   1.000
_cell.length_b   1.000
_cell.length_c   1.000
_cell.angle_alpha   90.00
_cell.angle_beta   90.00
_cell.angle_gamma   90.00
#
_symmetry.space_group_name_H-M   'P 1'
#
loop_
_entity.id
_entity.type
_entity.pdbx_description
1 polymer ?
#
loop_
_entity_poly.entity_id
_entity_poly.type
_entity_poly.pdbx_seq_one_letter_code
_entity_poly.pdbx_strand_id
1 'polypeptide(L)'
;MGRDVLDFDPKGQGGFYVTTIREQAEDWYYRKLKWDSGVSLYKFEVPNSELAKLNIKYIDLNTHSGMQEWSDIVTKGRQGTLIYDQPYDGVDGPMLGNPKSVLKGKKPRLVEGGSHQLALFSQQGAEMFDRHLVSVTKLPVDECE
;
A
#
# COMPACT_ATOMS: atom_id res chain seq x y z
N MET A 1 13.18 -1.38 -4.33
CA MET A 1 12.89 -1.32 -2.88
C MET A 1 12.23 0.01 -2.56
N GLY A 2 11.19 -0.01 -1.73
CA GLY A 2 10.29 1.12 -1.46
C GLY A 2 10.94 2.26 -0.66
N ARG A 3 10.26 3.42 -0.59
CA ARG A 3 10.68 4.51 0.30
C ARG A 3 10.61 4.02 1.74
N ASP A 4 11.64 4.30 2.55
CA ASP A 4 11.57 4.09 3.99
C ASP A 4 10.41 4.90 4.58
N VAL A 5 9.70 4.34 5.57
CA VAL A 5 8.69 5.04 6.39
C VAL A 5 7.35 5.31 5.65
N LEU A 6 6.66 4.23 5.27
CA LEU A 6 5.31 4.24 4.68
C LEU A 6 4.19 4.02 5.70
N ASP A 7 2.93 4.17 5.28
CA ASP A 7 1.76 4.21 6.17
C ASP A 7 1.67 2.98 7.09
N PHE A 8 1.91 1.79 6.54
CA PHE A 8 1.79 0.52 7.24
C PHE A 8 3.15 -0.15 7.47
N ASP A 9 4.26 0.47 7.06
CA ASP A 9 5.58 -0.18 7.07
C ASP A 9 6.18 -0.22 8.49
N PRO A 10 6.32 -1.40 9.11
CA PRO A 10 6.93 -1.53 10.42
C PRO A 10 8.45 -1.32 10.31
N LYS A 11 8.94 -0.24 10.91
CA LYS A 11 10.38 0.06 11.02
C LYS A 11 11.12 0.17 9.67
N GLY A 12 10.44 0.53 8.58
CA GLY A 12 11.07 0.77 7.28
C GLY A 12 11.61 -0.50 6.63
N GLN A 13 10.96 -1.65 6.82
CA GLN A 13 11.36 -2.92 6.21
C GLN A 13 11.17 -2.91 4.69
N GLY A 14 10.37 -1.98 4.17
CA GLY A 14 10.04 -1.90 2.76
C GLY A 14 8.92 -2.87 2.41
N GLY A 15 7.70 -2.35 2.29
CA GLY A 15 6.54 -3.14 1.89
C GLY A 15 6.29 -3.12 0.37
N PHE A 16 5.64 -4.17 -0.11
CA PHE A 16 5.01 -4.22 -1.42
C PHE A 16 3.54 -3.77 -1.29
N TYR A 17 3.16 -2.71 -2.01
CA TYR A 17 1.85 -2.09 -1.88
C TYR A 17 1.04 -2.31 -3.16
N VAL A 18 -0.16 -2.82 -3.00
CA VAL A 18 -1.12 -3.05 -4.10
C VAL A 18 -2.47 -2.45 -3.79
N THR A 19 -3.30 -2.32 -4.81
CA THR A 19 -4.69 -1.89 -4.65
C THR A 19 -5.60 -2.61 -5.63
N THR A 20 -6.86 -2.77 -5.24
CA THR A 20 -7.95 -3.24 -6.10
C THR A 20 -8.58 -2.11 -6.91
N ILE A 21 -8.26 -0.84 -6.61
CA ILE A 21 -8.78 0.34 -7.31
C ILE A 21 -7.85 0.67 -8.48
N ARG A 22 -8.32 0.44 -9.71
CA ARG A 22 -7.52 0.62 -10.93
C ARG A 22 -7.02 2.07 -11.08
N GLU A 23 -7.90 3.04 -10.93
CA GLU A 23 -7.59 4.46 -11.11
C GLU A 23 -6.49 4.91 -10.13
N GLN A 24 -6.52 4.36 -8.91
CA GLN A 24 -5.51 4.63 -7.90
C GLN A 24 -4.14 4.03 -8.28
N ALA A 25 -4.12 2.81 -8.83
CA ALA A 25 -2.90 2.18 -9.32
C ALA A 25 -2.29 2.96 -10.51
N GLU A 26 -3.14 3.40 -11.44
CA GLU A 26 -2.73 4.26 -12.57
C GLU A 26 -2.18 5.61 -12.07
N ASP A 27 -2.83 6.24 -11.11
CA ASP A 27 -2.35 7.49 -10.50
C ASP A 27 -1.02 7.31 -9.75
N TRP A 28 -0.81 6.18 -9.05
CA TRP A 28 0.51 5.83 -8.50
C TRP A 28 1.57 5.71 -9.60
N TYR A 29 1.25 5.00 -10.68
CA TYR A 29 2.12 4.79 -11.83
C TYR A 29 2.50 6.11 -12.51
N TYR A 30 1.53 6.94 -12.90
CA TYR A 30 1.79 8.24 -13.54
C TYR A 30 2.52 9.22 -12.63
N ARG A 31 2.27 9.21 -11.32
CA ARG A 31 3.06 10.02 -10.37
C ARG A 31 4.52 9.59 -10.29
N LYS A 32 4.79 8.29 -10.40
CA LYS A 32 6.15 7.74 -10.38
C LYS A 32 6.88 8.00 -11.69
N LEU A 33 6.19 7.90 -12.83
CA LEU A 33 6.74 8.20 -14.15
C LEU A 33 7.37 9.59 -14.27
N LYS A 34 6.86 10.57 -13.52
CA LYS A 34 7.46 11.92 -13.44
C LYS A 34 8.91 11.94 -12.98
N TRP A 35 9.38 10.87 -12.33
CA TRP A 35 10.70 10.77 -11.72
C TRP A 35 11.49 9.53 -12.15
N ASP A 36 10.82 8.54 -12.74
CA ASP A 36 11.41 7.25 -13.12
C ASP A 36 10.69 6.68 -14.35
N SER A 37 11.35 6.73 -15.51
CA SER A 37 10.84 6.19 -16.77
C SER A 37 10.88 4.65 -16.84
N GLY A 38 11.52 3.99 -15.87
CA GLY A 38 11.58 2.53 -15.76
C GLY A 38 10.43 1.90 -14.99
N VAL A 39 9.51 2.68 -14.42
CA VAL A 39 8.37 2.16 -13.66
C VAL A 39 7.40 1.41 -14.58
N SER A 40 6.79 0.35 -14.07
CA SER A 40 5.77 -0.44 -14.75
C SER A 40 4.52 -0.56 -13.89
N LEU A 41 3.35 -0.70 -14.52
CA LEU A 41 2.08 -1.02 -13.87
C LEU A 41 1.85 -2.53 -13.94
N TYR A 42 1.70 -3.16 -12.78
CA TYR A 42 1.52 -4.61 -12.66
C TYR A 42 0.06 -4.93 -12.33
N LYS A 43 -0.51 -5.93 -13.00
CA LYS A 43 -1.83 -6.48 -12.69
C LYS A 43 -1.67 -7.91 -12.18
N PHE A 44 -2.33 -8.20 -11.07
CA PHE A 44 -2.37 -9.51 -10.46
C PHE A 44 -3.80 -10.03 -10.41
N GLU A 45 -3.97 -11.34 -10.58
CA GLU A 45 -5.25 -12.02 -10.39
C GLU A 45 -5.10 -13.05 -9.28
N VAL A 46 -5.23 -12.58 -8.03
CA VAL A 46 -5.07 -13.41 -6.84
C VAL A 46 -6.45 -13.92 -6.37
N PRO A 47 -6.66 -15.24 -6.29
CA PRO A 47 -7.86 -15.79 -5.68
C PRO A 47 -7.97 -15.45 -4.19
N ASN A 48 -9.19 -15.18 -3.71
CA ASN A 48 -9.44 -14.93 -2.28
C ASN A 48 -8.95 -16.10 -1.40
N SER A 49 -8.99 -17.33 -1.90
CA SER A 49 -8.47 -18.51 -1.20
C SER A 49 -6.96 -18.50 -1.01
N GLU A 50 -6.20 -17.82 -1.87
CA GLU A 50 -4.76 -17.61 -1.71
C GLU A 50 -4.47 -16.48 -0.72
N LEU A 51 -5.23 -15.37 -0.81
CA LEU A 51 -5.13 -14.27 0.17
C LEU A 51 -5.44 -14.74 1.59
N ALA A 52 -6.43 -15.63 1.75
CA ALA A 52 -6.82 -16.18 3.06
C ALA A 52 -5.72 -17.03 3.72
N LYS A 53 -4.65 -17.40 3.00
CA LYS A 53 -3.49 -18.10 3.56
C LYS A 53 -2.51 -17.15 4.25
N LEU A 54 -2.67 -15.85 4.07
CA LEU A 54 -1.83 -14.82 4.69
C LEU A 54 -2.51 -14.27 5.94
N ASN A 55 -1.73 -14.01 6.97
CA ASN A 55 -2.17 -13.29 8.16
C ASN A 55 -2.24 -11.78 7.87
N ILE A 56 -3.33 -11.36 7.23
CA ILE A 56 -3.58 -9.96 6.89
C ILE A 56 -4.38 -9.29 8.00
N LYS A 57 -3.87 -8.15 8.50
CA LYS A 57 -4.62 -7.27 9.40
C LYS A 57 -5.60 -6.43 8.58
N TYR A 58 -6.89 -6.57 8.86
CA TYR A 58 -7.95 -5.75 8.26
C TYR A 58 -8.35 -4.63 9.20
N ILE A 59 -8.39 -3.40 8.71
CA ILE A 59 -8.78 -2.22 9.47
C ILE A 59 -10.23 -1.84 9.13
N ASP A 60 -11.17 -2.11 10.05
CA ASP A 60 -12.59 -1.77 9.84
C ASP A 60 -12.93 -0.33 10.24
N LEU A 61 -12.89 0.58 9.27
CA LEU A 61 -13.20 2.00 9.45
C LEU A 61 -14.66 2.29 9.81
N ASN A 62 -15.57 1.33 9.70
CA ASN A 62 -16.98 1.53 10.07
C ASN A 62 -17.18 1.60 11.58
N THR A 63 -16.14 1.28 12.35
CA THR A 63 -16.13 1.38 13.81
C THR A 63 -15.31 2.57 14.28
N HIS A 64 -15.71 3.18 15.39
CA HIS A 64 -14.91 4.23 16.02
C HIS A 64 -13.50 3.74 16.40
N SER A 65 -13.40 2.50 16.89
CA SER A 65 -12.15 1.84 17.22
C SER A 65 -11.25 1.62 15.99
N GLY A 66 -11.82 1.27 14.83
CA GLY A 66 -11.02 1.05 13.62
C GLY A 66 -10.46 2.35 13.03
N MET A 67 -11.19 3.47 13.11
CA MET A 67 -10.64 4.78 12.74
C MET A 67 -9.48 5.21 13.67
N GLN A 68 -9.60 4.94 14.97
CA GLN A 68 -8.52 5.21 15.94
C GLN A 68 -7.30 4.32 15.66
N GLU A 69 -7.53 3.02 15.47
CA GLU A 69 -6.49 2.05 15.14
C GLU A 69 -5.76 2.43 13.85
N TRP A 70 -6.50 2.77 12.79
CA TRP A 70 -5.92 3.26 11.53
C TRP A 70 -5.04 4.48 11.76
N SER A 71 -5.56 5.48 12.48
CA SER A 71 -4.86 6.72 12.76
C SER A 71 -3.54 6.46 13.51
N ASP A 72 -3.56 5.55 14.49
CA ASP A 72 -2.40 5.18 15.28
C ASP A 72 -1.36 4.43 14.45
N ILE A 73 -1.78 3.45 13.65
CA ILE A 73 -0.90 2.70 12.75
C ILE A 73 -0.19 3.64 11.79
N VAL A 74 -0.96 4.50 11.11
CA VAL A 74 -0.42 5.44 10.13
C VAL A 74 0.52 6.46 10.76
N THR A 75 0.15 7.00 11.93
CA THR A 75 0.99 7.97 12.63
C THR A 75 2.33 7.34 13.04
N LYS A 76 2.28 6.17 13.67
CA LYS A 76 3.49 5.44 14.10
C LYS A 76 4.30 4.95 12.90
N GLY A 77 3.64 4.52 11.83
CA GLY A 77 4.28 4.09 10.57
C GLY A 77 5.07 5.24 9.95
N ARG A 78 4.44 6.42 9.84
CA ARG A 78 5.10 7.65 9.36
C ARG A 78 6.18 8.20 10.29
N GLN A 79 6.21 7.81 11.55
CA GLN A 79 7.26 8.15 12.51
C GLN A 79 8.36 7.08 12.59
N GLY A 80 8.20 5.94 11.92
CA GLY A 80 9.14 4.81 12.03
C GLY A 80 9.09 4.10 13.38
N THR A 81 8.05 4.32 14.19
CA THR A 81 7.86 3.77 15.53
C THR A 81 6.82 2.66 15.59
N LEU A 82 6.27 2.28 14.44
CA LEU A 82 5.25 1.25 14.34
C LEU A 82 5.79 -0.12 14.76
N ILE A 83 5.11 -0.69 15.75
CA ILE A 83 5.29 -2.06 16.22
C ILE A 83 3.90 -2.68 16.25
N TYR A 84 3.72 -3.74 15.47
CA TYR A 84 2.52 -4.57 15.52
C TYR A 84 2.55 -5.48 16.75
N ASP A 85 1.38 -5.83 17.24
CA ASP A 85 1.17 -6.74 18.37
C ASP A 85 1.59 -8.19 18.06
N GLN A 86 1.51 -8.56 16.78
CA GLN A 86 1.95 -9.84 16.25
C GLN A 86 2.55 -9.66 14.84
N PRO A 87 3.31 -10.64 14.32
CA PRO A 87 3.77 -10.59 12.94
C PRO A 87 2.58 -10.77 11.98
N TYR A 88 2.32 -9.75 11.16
CA TYR A 88 1.37 -9.83 10.05
C TYR A 88 2.11 -9.98 8.73
N ASP A 89 1.54 -10.74 7.80
CA ASP A 89 2.00 -10.80 6.42
C ASP A 89 1.70 -9.51 5.66
N GLY A 90 0.62 -8.83 6.06
CA GLY A 90 0.25 -7.53 5.51
C GLY A 90 -0.85 -6.82 6.27
N VAL A 91 -1.12 -5.59 5.86
CA VAL A 91 -2.20 -4.74 6.39
C VAL A 91 -3.04 -4.20 5.24
N ASP A 92 -4.34 -4.41 5.35
CA ASP A 92 -5.37 -3.92 4.44
C ASP A 92 -6.11 -2.74 5.07
N GLY A 93 -6.12 -1.61 4.37
CA GLY A 93 -6.84 -0.44 4.81
C GLY A 93 -6.76 0.72 3.82
N PRO A 94 -7.30 1.89 4.19
CA PRO A 94 -7.28 3.05 3.32
C PRO A 94 -5.91 3.75 3.32
N MET A 95 -5.68 4.60 2.32
CA MET A 95 -4.48 5.43 2.24
C MET A 95 -4.54 6.67 3.12
N LEU A 96 -3.35 7.10 3.58
CA LEU A 96 -3.16 8.41 4.18
C LEU A 96 -3.21 9.54 3.14
N GLY A 97 -4.12 10.48 3.35
CA GLY A 97 -4.13 11.79 2.71
C GLY A 97 -3.04 12.71 3.27
N ASN A 98 -2.26 13.31 2.37
CA ASN A 98 -1.20 14.28 2.67
C ASN A 98 -0.23 13.87 3.81
N PRO A 99 0.70 12.94 3.56
CA PRO A 99 1.64 12.45 4.57
C PRO A 99 2.48 13.54 5.27
N LYS A 100 2.77 14.65 4.57
CA LYS A 100 3.55 15.77 5.11
C LYS A 100 2.88 16.43 6.32
N SER A 101 1.55 16.38 6.42
CA SER A 101 0.83 16.94 7.57
C SER A 101 1.01 16.10 8.82
N VAL A 102 1.02 14.77 8.69
CA VAL A 102 1.21 13.83 9.80
C VAL A 102 2.62 13.92 10.35
N LEU A 103 3.62 14.03 9.47
CA LEU A 103 5.01 14.30 9.86
C LEU A 103 5.20 15.62 10.64
N LYS A 104 4.24 16.55 10.52
CA LYS A 104 4.19 17.81 11.29
C LYS A 104 3.31 17.72 12.54
N GLY A 105 2.90 16.52 12.96
CA GLY A 105 2.10 16.28 14.16
C GLY A 105 0.59 16.51 13.99
N LYS A 106 0.09 16.71 12.76
CA LYS A 106 -1.37 16.78 12.53
C LYS A 106 -1.97 15.38 12.53
N LYS A 107 -3.26 15.29 12.90
CA LYS A 107 -4.02 14.04 12.81
C LYS A 107 -4.06 13.54 11.35
N PRO A 108 -3.90 12.23 11.12
CA PRO A 108 -4.03 11.63 9.80
C PRO A 108 -5.46 11.80 9.27
N ARG A 109 -5.57 11.90 7.95
CA ARG A 109 -6.85 12.01 7.24
C ARG A 109 -6.85 11.04 6.08
N LEU A 110 -8.01 10.45 5.78
CA LEU A 110 -8.18 9.60 4.61
C LEU A 110 -7.99 10.42 3.32
N VAL A 111 -7.62 9.74 2.23
CA VAL A 111 -7.72 10.33 0.88
C VAL A 111 -9.18 10.63 0.57
N GLU A 112 -9.46 11.85 0.10
CA GLU A 112 -10.81 12.26 -0.33
C GLU A 112 -11.28 11.43 -1.52
N GLY A 113 -12.56 11.04 -1.53
CA GLY A 113 -13.12 10.16 -2.57
C GLY A 113 -12.89 8.66 -2.34
N GLY A 114 -12.20 8.28 -1.26
CA GLY A 114 -11.91 6.89 -0.93
C GLY A 114 -10.56 6.43 -1.47
N SER A 115 -10.00 5.38 -0.86
CA SER A 115 -8.75 4.76 -1.26
C SER A 115 -8.62 3.39 -0.60
N HIS A 116 -7.77 2.55 -1.14
CA HIS A 116 -7.48 1.23 -0.60
C HIS A 116 -6.02 0.88 -0.85
N GLN A 117 -5.35 0.27 0.12
CA GLN A 117 -4.04 -0.32 -0.05
C GLN A 117 -3.95 -1.60 0.77
N LEU A 118 -3.39 -2.63 0.15
CA LEU A 118 -2.86 -3.79 0.84
C LEU A 118 -1.34 -3.67 0.83
N ALA A 119 -0.75 -3.54 2.01
CA ALA A 119 0.70 -3.53 2.20
C ALA A 119 1.16 -4.90 2.66
N LEU A 120 2.03 -5.54 1.89
CA LEU A 120 2.64 -6.84 2.20
C LEU A 120 4.08 -6.66 2.67
N PHE A 121 4.44 -7.37 3.73
CA PHE A 121 5.75 -7.32 4.37
C PHE A 121 6.46 -8.67 4.40
N SER A 122 5.75 -9.77 4.14
CA SER A 122 6.34 -11.10 4.13
C SER A 122 6.79 -11.53 2.74
N GLN A 123 7.85 -12.33 2.71
CA GLN A 123 8.32 -12.99 1.49
C GLN A 123 7.23 -13.90 0.90
N GLN A 124 6.48 -14.62 1.75
CA GLN A 124 5.36 -15.46 1.31
C GLN A 124 4.30 -14.65 0.57
N GLY A 125 3.98 -13.44 1.06
CA GLY A 125 3.05 -12.52 0.39
C GLY A 125 3.55 -12.08 -0.98
N ALA A 126 4.83 -11.68 -1.07
CA ALA A 126 5.44 -11.29 -2.34
C ALA A 126 5.46 -12.43 -3.37
N GLU A 127 5.92 -13.62 -2.98
CA GLU A 127 5.96 -14.79 -3.85
C GLU A 127 4.56 -15.23 -4.30
N MET A 128 3.55 -15.07 -3.44
CA MET A 128 2.16 -15.34 -3.81
C MET A 128 1.70 -14.39 -4.92
N PHE A 129 1.99 -13.09 -4.83
CA PHE A 129 1.65 -12.15 -5.89
C PHE A 129 2.42 -12.43 -7.18
N ASP A 130 3.71 -12.76 -7.11
CA ASP A 130 4.52 -13.08 -8.29
C ASP A 130 3.93 -14.26 -9.09
N ARG A 131 3.42 -15.30 -8.42
CA ARG A 131 2.76 -16.44 -9.08
C ARG A 131 1.46 -16.09 -9.79
N HIS A 132 0.84 -14.97 -9.42
CA HIS A 132 -0.45 -14.51 -9.93
C HIS A 132 -0.33 -13.24 -10.78
N LEU A 133 0.89 -12.89 -11.21
CA LEU A 133 1.12 -11.80 -12.14
C LEU A 133 0.54 -12.16 -13.51
N VAL A 134 -0.39 -11.34 -14.00
CA VAL A 134 -1.06 -11.58 -15.29
C VAL A 134 -0.70 -10.56 -16.36
N SER A 135 -0.29 -9.35 -15.99
CA SER A 135 0.20 -8.38 -16.97
C SER A 135 1.16 -7.38 -16.37
N VAL A 136 2.10 -6.91 -17.21
CA VAL A 136 3.01 -5.81 -16.92
C VAL A 136 2.86 -4.78 -18.04
N THR A 137 2.34 -3.61 -17.72
CA THR A 137 2.24 -2.49 -18.64
C THR A 137 3.42 -1.56 -18.37
N LYS A 138 4.31 -1.47 -19.36
CA LYS A 138 5.28 -0.38 -19.46
C LYS A 138 4.60 0.77 -20.19
N LEU A 139 5.15 1.98 -20.12
CA LEU A 139 4.65 3.13 -20.90
C LEU A 139 4.23 2.68 -22.30
N PRO A 140 3.13 3.21 -22.89
CA PRO A 140 3.10 3.26 -24.34
C PRO A 140 4.39 3.99 -24.72
N VAL A 141 5.30 3.27 -25.38
CA VAL A 141 6.33 3.91 -26.19
C VAL A 141 5.51 4.84 -27.06
N ASP A 142 5.75 6.15 -26.99
CA ASP A 142 5.28 7.03 -28.05
C ASP A 142 5.73 6.37 -29.34
N GLU A 143 4.79 5.80 -30.11
CA GLU A 143 5.03 5.55 -31.51
C GLU A 143 5.29 6.95 -32.06
N CYS A 144 6.57 7.27 -32.24
CA CYS A 144 7.00 8.50 -32.87
C CYS A 144 6.23 8.64 -34.19
N GLU A 145 5.38 9.66 -34.29
CA GLU A 145 5.06 10.31 -35.55
C GLU A 145 5.78 11.66 -35.63
#